data_AF-A0A285B861-F1
#
_entry.id   AF-A0A285B861-F1
#
_cell.length_a   1.000
_cell.length_b   1.000
_cell.length_c   1.000
_cell.angle_alpha   90.00
_cell.angle_beta   90.00
_cell.angle_gamma   90.00
#
_symmetry.space_group_name_H-M   'P 1'
#
loop_
_entity.id
_entity.type
_entity.pdbx_description
1 polymer ?
#
loop_
_entity_poly.entity_id
_entity_poly.type
_entity_poly.pdbx_seq_one_letter_code
_entity_poly.pdbx_strand_id
1 'polypeptide(L)' 'MTYTVKFREDALKEWQKLDKAIQQQFAKKLKKCCDEPHIPSAKLRGIKDCYKIKLRASGFRLVYQVIVVVN' A
#
# COMPACT_ATOMS: atom_id res chain seq x y z
N MET A 1 -4.19 -8.49 12.61
CA MET A 1 -4.30 -7.20 11.92
C MET A 1 -4.41 -6.09 12.94
N THR A 2 -3.30 -5.37 13.12
CA THR A 2 -3.19 -4.20 14.01
C THR A 2 -3.56 -2.92 13.25
N TYR A 3 -3.46 -2.93 11.93
CA TYR A 3 -3.77 -1.81 11.04
C TYR A 3 -4.90 -2.14 10.06
N THR A 4 -5.64 -1.12 9.63
CA THR A 4 -6.67 -1.22 8.59
C THR A 4 -6.26 -0.44 7.34
N VAL A 5 -6.60 -0.96 6.16
CA VAL A 5 -6.36 -0.25 4.90
C VAL A 5 -7.48 0.75 4.67
N LYS A 6 -7.11 2.00 4.40
CA LYS A 6 -8.01 3.04 3.89
C LYS A 6 -7.42 3.61 2.61
N PHE A 7 -8.28 3.88 1.63
CA PHE A 7 -7.89 4.58 0.42
C PHE A 7 -8.20 6.07 0.57
N ARG A 8 -7.28 6.92 0.09
CA ARG A 8 -7.63 8.27 -0.33
C ARG A 8 -8.55 8.19 -1.55
N GLU A 9 -9.38 9.20 -1.76
CA GLU A 9 -10.33 9.20 -2.88
C GLU A 9 -9.64 9.06 -4.24
N ASP A 10 -8.54 9.77 -4.45
CA ASP A 10 -7.72 9.68 -5.67
C ASP A 10 -7.08 8.29 -5.85
N ALA A 11 -6.52 7.74 -4.79
CA ALA A 11 -5.96 6.39 -4.79
C ALA A 11 -7.01 5.31 -5.07
N LEU A 12 -8.25 5.49 -4.60
CA LEU A 12 -9.36 4.57 -4.90
C LEU A 12 -9.73 4.62 -6.38
N LYS A 13 -9.76 5.81 -6.99
CA LYS A 13 -10.02 5.97 -8.43
C LYS A 13 -8.93 5.31 -9.27
N GLU A 14 -7.66 5.43 -8.87
CA GLU A 14 -6.55 4.71 -9.53
C GLU A 14 -6.67 3.20 -9.34
N TRP A 15 -6.99 2.74 -8.12
CA TRP A 15 -7.18 1.33 -7.82
C TRP A 15 -8.27 0.68 -8.68
N GLN A 16 -9.41 1.35 -8.83
CA GLN A 16 -10.55 0.85 -9.61
C GLN A 16 -10.25 0.72 -11.11
N LYS A 17 -9.25 1.45 -11.63
CA LYS A 17 -8.79 1.35 -13.02
C LYS A 17 -7.83 0.19 -13.26
N LEU A 18 -7.30 -0.43 -12.20
CA LEU A 18 -6.39 -1.58 -12.34
C LEU A 18 -7.18 -2.82 -12.74
N ASP A 19 -6.57 -3.68 -13.57
CA ASP A 19 -7.09 -5.01 -13.83
C ASP A 19 -7.27 -5.80 -12.52
N LYS A 20 -8.30 -6.66 -12.48
CA LYS A 20 -8.63 -7.48 -11.29
C LYS A 20 -7.43 -8.29 -10.79
N ALA A 21 -6.61 -8.82 -11.70
CA ALA A 21 -5.40 -9.58 -11.32
C ALA A 21 -4.38 -8.71 -10.59
N ILE A 22 -4.20 -7.45 -10.99
CA ILE A 22 -3.29 -6.50 -10.35
C ILE A 22 -3.83 -6.08 -8.98
N GLN A 23 -5.13 -5.80 -8.88
CA GLN A 23 -5.79 -5.52 -7.60
C GLN A 23 -5.60 -6.67 -6.62
N GLN A 24 -5.83 -7.91 -7.04
CA GLN A 24 -5.65 -9.11 -6.18
C GLN A 24 -4.21 -9.30 -5.71
N GLN A 25 -3.23 -9.08 -6.60
CA GLN A 25 -1.81 -9.15 -6.23
C GLN A 25 -1.42 -8.11 -5.18
N PHE A 26 -1.89 -6.87 -5.33
CA PHE A 26 -1.68 -5.84 -4.32
C PHE A 26 -2.44 -6.13 -3.03
N ALA A 27 -3.70 -6.54 -3.10
CA ALA A 27 -4.52 -6.85 -1.92
C ALA A 27 -3.86 -7.93 -1.05
N LYS A 28 -3.29 -8.98 -1.66
CA LYS A 28 -2.53 -10.01 -0.94
C LYS A 28 -1.33 -9.44 -0.19
N LYS A 29 -0.64 -8.45 -0.75
CA LYS A 29 0.50 -7.79 -0.11
C LYS A 29 0.05 -6.81 0.97
N LEU A 30 -0.99 -6.01 0.71
CA LEU A 30 -1.59 -5.09 1.68
C LEU A 30 -2.10 -5.82 2.93
N LYS A 31 -2.74 -6.99 2.77
CA LYS A 31 -3.16 -7.82 3.91
C LYS A 31 -2.00 -8.19 4.84
N LYS A 32 -0.81 -8.47 4.30
CA LYS A 32 0.40 -8.72 5.10
C LYS A 32 0.91 -7.44 5.78
N CYS A 33 0.84 -6.30 5.09
CA CYS A 33 1.20 -5.00 5.67
C CYS A 33 0.30 -4.60 6.84
N CYS A 34 -0.92 -5.11 6.96
CA CYS A 34 -1.78 -4.84 8.11
C CYS A 34 -1.27 -5.43 9.44
N ASP A 35 -0.38 -6.43 9.37
CA ASP A 35 0.25 -7.01 10.54
C ASP A 35 1.62 -6.36 10.82
N GLU A 36 2.41 -6.11 9.76
CA GLU A 36 3.72 -5.42 9.84
C GLU A 36 3.82 -4.33 8.75
N PRO A 37 3.42 -3.09 9.03
CA PRO A 37 3.37 -2.03 8.02
C PRO A 37 4.71 -1.32 7.81
N HIS A 38 5.63 -1.37 8.79
CA HIS A 38 6.89 -0.61 8.76
C HIS A 38 8.03 -1.43 8.17
N ILE A 39 8.13 -1.47 6.84
CA ILE A 39 9.15 -2.27 6.14
C ILE A 39 10.36 -1.38 5.77
N PRO A 40 11.52 -1.44 6.46
CA PRO A 40 12.59 -0.47 6.27
C PRO A 40 13.14 -0.40 4.83
N SER A 41 13.28 -1.56 4.18
CA SER A 41 13.76 -1.66 2.80
C SER A 41 12.79 -1.10 1.76
N ALA A 42 11.52 -0.91 2.13
CA ALA A 42 10.48 -0.35 1.27
C ALA A 42 10.25 1.15 1.49
N LYS A 43 10.86 1.75 2.52
CA LYS A 43 10.66 3.16 2.92
C LYS A 43 11.02 4.11 1.79
N LEU A 44 10.17 5.12 1.57
CA LEU A 44 10.43 6.20 0.64
C LEU A 44 11.34 7.25 1.28
N ARG A 45 12.38 7.66 0.55
CA ARG A 45 13.26 8.75 0.98
C ARG A 45 12.50 10.07 0.89
N GLY A 46 12.62 10.90 1.91
CA GLY A 46 12.03 12.26 1.93
C GLY A 46 10.53 12.30 2.18
N ILE A 47 9.85 11.16 2.36
CA ILE A 47 8.41 11.11 2.64
C ILE A 47 8.20 10.29 3.92
N LYS A 48 7.70 10.96 4.96
CA LYS A 48 7.51 10.38 6.29
C LYS A 48 6.50 9.22 6.25
N ASP A 49 6.87 8.11 6.86
CA ASP A 49 6.05 6.91 7.07
C ASP A 49 5.39 6.34 5.79
N CYS A 50 6.00 6.64 4.63
CA CYS A 50 5.55 6.12 3.35
C CYS A 50 6.47 4.99 2.87
N TYR A 51 5.84 3.95 2.33
CA TYR A 51 6.49 2.72 1.91
C TYR A 51 5.94 2.31 0.54
N LYS A 52 6.71 1.51 -0.20
CA LYS A 52 6.29 1.05 -1.54
C LYS A 52 6.20 -0.46 -1.68
N ILE A 53 5.12 -0.92 -2.27
CA ILE A 53 4.93 -2.29 -2.75
C ILE A 53 5.26 -2.32 -4.24
N LYS A 54 6.06 -3.31 -4.67
CA LYS A 54 6.44 -3.49 -6.09
C LYS A 54 5.86 -4.79 -6.64
N LEU A 55 5.20 -4.72 -7.79
CA LEU A 55 4.87 -5.86 -8.65
C LEU A 55 5.78 -5.79 -9.87
N ARG A 56 6.99 -6.34 -9.75
CA ARG A 56 8.05 -6.18 -10.76
C ARG A 56 7.65 -6.73 -12.13
N ALA A 57 7.11 -7.94 -12.16
CA ALA A 57 6.70 -8.61 -13.41
C ALA A 57 5.60 -7.84 -14.15
N SER A 58 4.70 -7.19 -13.41
CA SER A 58 3.58 -6.42 -13.99
C SER A 58 3.90 -4.93 -14.16
N GLY A 59 5.07 -4.45 -13.75
CA GLY A 59 5.45 -3.04 -13.89
C GLY A 59 4.80 -2.05 -12.91
N PHE A 60 4.04 -2.51 -11.91
CA PHE A 60 3.30 -1.63 -10.99
C PHE A 60 4.04 -1.35 -9.67
N ARG A 61 3.73 -0.19 -9.09
CA ARG A 61 4.10 0.20 -7.72
C ARG A 61 2.88 0.78 -7.03
N LEU A 62 2.69 0.41 -5.76
CA LEU A 62 1.71 1.02 -4.87
C LEU A 62 2.45 1.66 -3.71
N VAL A 63 2.07 2.88 -3.34
CA VAL A 63 2.60 3.58 -2.17
C VAL A 63 1.53 3.59 -1.09
N TYR A 64 1.92 3.27 0.14
CA TYR A 64 1.05 3.39 1.30
C TYR A 64 1.74 4.21 2.38
N GLN A 65 0.94 4.91 3.19
CA GLN A 65 1.39 5.66 4.36
C GLN A 65 0.86 4.99 5.62
N VAL A 66 1.70 4.91 6.66
CA VAL A 66 1.27 4.47 7.99
C VAL A 66 0.87 5.69 8.80
N ILE A 67 -0.37 5.73 9.28
CA ILE A 67 -0.92 6.84 10.06
C ILE A 67 -1.44 6.27 11.38
N VAL A 68 -1.01 6.85 12.49
CA VAL A 68 -1.59 6.60 13.82
C VAL A 68 -2.67 7.65 14.04
N VAL A 69 -3.92 7.21 14.18
CA VAL A 69 -5.02 8.09 14.57
C VAL A 69 -5.05 8.09 16.10
N VAL A 70 -4.67 9.21 16.69
CA VAL A 70 -4.88 9.47 18.12
C VAL A 70 -6.29 10.05 18.24
N ASN A 71 -7.11 9.46 19.11
CA ASN A 71 -8.44 10.00 19.44
C ASN A 71 -8.31 11.24 20.33
#